data_AF-A0A0M5L0F0-F1
#
_entry.id   AF-A0A0M5L0F0-F1
#
_cell.length_a   1.000
_cell.length_b   1.000
_cell.length_c   1.000
_cell.angle_alpha   90.00
_cell.angle_beta   90.00
_cell.angle_gamma   90.00
#
_symmetry.space_group_name_H-M   'P 1'
#
loop_
_entity.id
_entity.type
_entity.pdbx_description
1 polymer ?
#
loop_
_entity_poly.entity_id
_entity_poly.type
_entity_poly.pdbx_seq_one_letter_code
_entity_poly.pdbx_strand_id
1 'polypeptide(L)'
;MGMQVVRTIVWVVILIGLLIFSFLNWRPVEVALWSDLVLETKVPALVIVAFLLGLIPMWLYHRGAKWQLNRRISSLESAVKSSALSRHAPTPTATAATAAPAPTPTPAPAATHATDPADTKAGDTLTPSKDNPA
;
A
#
# COMPACT_ATOMS: atom_id res chain seq x y z
N MET A 1 17.20 1.96 -25.09
CA MET A 1 17.26 0.62 -25.73
C MET A 1 18.13 -0.41 -24.97
N GLY A 2 19.03 -0.04 -24.04
CA GLY A 2 19.97 -1.02 -23.43
C GLY A 2 19.38 -2.07 -22.48
N MET A 3 18.57 -1.70 -21.49
CA MET A 3 18.12 -2.67 -20.45
C MET A 3 17.14 -3.73 -20.96
N GLN A 4 16.34 -3.41 -21.98
CA GLN A 4 15.32 -4.33 -22.50
C GLN A 4 15.94 -5.43 -23.35
N VAL A 5 16.95 -5.09 -24.17
CA VAL A 5 17.74 -6.06 -24.94
C VAL A 5 18.51 -6.99 -24.00
N VAL A 6 19.16 -6.45 -22.96
CA VAL A 6 19.87 -7.26 -21.96
C VAL A 6 18.91 -8.23 -21.26
N ARG A 7 17.73 -7.75 -20.84
CA ARG A 7 16.71 -8.61 -20.24
C ARG A 7 16.28 -9.73 -21.19
N THR A 8 16.08 -9.45 -22.48
CA THR A 8 15.73 -10.46 -23.48
C THR A 8 16.86 -11.47 -23.66
N ILE A 9 18.11 -11.03 -23.77
CA ILE A 9 19.27 -11.92 -23.92
C ILE A 9 19.38 -12.85 -22.71
N VAL A 10 19.26 -12.34 -21.48
CA VAL A 10 19.29 -13.16 -20.27
C VAL A 10 18.18 -14.20 -20.29
N TRP A 11 16.96 -13.81 -20.66
CA TRP A 11 15.84 -14.76 -20.77
C TRP A 11 16.07 -15.82 -21.85
N VAL A 12 16.64 -15.44 -23.00
CA VAL A 12 16.97 -16.36 -24.08
C VAL A 12 18.06 -17.34 -23.63
N VAL A 13 19.10 -16.88 -22.94
CA VAL A 13 20.16 -17.74 -22.40
C VAL A 13 19.60 -18.72 -21.38
N ILE A 14 18.75 -18.27 -20.45
CA ILE A 14 18.06 -19.15 -19.51
C ILE A 14 17.22 -20.19 -20.25
N LEU A 15 16.48 -19.78 -21.28
CA LEU A 15 15.61 -20.67 -22.05
C LEU A 15 16.44 -21.72 -22.81
N ILE A 16 17.51 -21.32 -23.50
CA ILE A 16 18.42 -22.25 -24.18
C ILE A 16 19.07 -23.21 -23.17
N GLY A 17 19.57 -22.69 -22.05
CA GLY A 17 20.16 -23.50 -20.99
C GLY A 17 19.18 -24.53 -20.43
N LEU A 18 17.93 -24.13 -20.24
CA LEU A 18 16.84 -25.01 -19.80
C LEU A 18 16.52 -26.10 -20.84
N LEU A 19 16.51 -25.75 -22.13
CA LEU A 19 16.32 -26.72 -23.21
C LEU A 19 17.45 -27.75 -23.26
N ILE A 20 18.71 -27.30 -23.20
CA ILE A 20 19.88 -28.19 -23.17
C ILE A 20 19.84 -29.08 -21.94
N PHE A 21 19.57 -28.51 -20.76
CA PHE A 21 19.39 -29.29 -19.53
C PHE A 21 18.28 -30.33 -19.67
N SER A 22 17.17 -29.97 -20.32
CA SER A 22 16.05 -30.86 -20.57
C SER A 22 16.42 -32.04 -21.46
N PHE A 23 17.11 -31.77 -22.57
CA PHE A 23 17.60 -32.80 -23.49
C PHE A 23 18.62 -33.73 -22.83
N LEU A 24 19.58 -33.18 -22.07
CA LEU A 24 20.61 -33.97 -21.39
C LEU A 24 20.04 -34.81 -20.24
N ASN A 25 19.01 -34.34 -19.56
CA ASN A 25 18.37 -35.03 -18.45
C ASN A 25 17.02 -35.65 -18.84
N TRP A 26 16.88 -36.20 -20.04
CA TRP A 26 15.68 -36.93 -20.48
C TRP A 26 15.55 -38.32 -19.84
N ARG A 27 15.73 -38.38 -18.52
CA ARG A 27 15.55 -39.59 -17.71
C ARG A 27 14.12 -39.60 -17.17
N PRO A 28 13.36 -40.70 -17.34
CA PRO A 28 12.10 -40.86 -16.65
C PRO A 28 12.38 -40.94 -15.14
N VAL A 29 11.66 -40.13 -14.36
CA VAL A 29 11.66 -40.24 -12.90
C VAL A 29 10.27 -40.63 -12.47
N GLU A 30 10.21 -41.76 -11.79
CA GLU A 30 9.00 -42.24 -11.15
C GLU A 30 8.83 -41.47 -9.84
N VAL A 31 7.82 -40.59 -9.77
CA VAL A 31 7.42 -39.96 -8.51
C VAL A 31 6.16 -40.67 -8.04
N ALA A 32 6.29 -41.51 -7.01
CA ALA A 32 5.16 -42.14 -6.36
C ALA A 32 4.44 -41.07 -5.50
N LEU A 33 3.30 -40.56 -5.98
CA LEU A 33 2.53 -39.56 -5.23
C LEU A 33 1.72 -40.21 -4.11
N TRP A 34 1.25 -41.43 -4.33
CA TRP A 34 0.56 -42.34 -3.39
C TRP A 34 0.90 -43.77 -3.82
N SER A 35 0.84 -44.77 -2.93
CA SER A 35 1.36 -46.15 -3.17
C SER A 35 0.88 -46.86 -4.45
N ASP A 36 -0.17 -46.36 -5.12
CA ASP A 36 -0.71 -46.91 -6.37
C ASP A 36 -0.67 -45.91 -7.56
N LEU A 37 -0.19 -44.68 -7.34
CA LEU A 37 -0.14 -43.62 -8.35
C LEU A 37 1.30 -43.17 -8.60
N VAL A 38 1.95 -43.85 -9.56
CA VAL A 38 3.27 -43.49 -10.07
C VAL A 38 3.07 -42.51 -11.22
N LEU A 39 3.40 -41.25 -10.97
CA LEU A 39 3.42 -40.25 -12.03
C LEU A 39 4.84 -40.22 -12.61
N GLU A 40 5.01 -40.81 -13.79
CA GLU A 40 6.25 -40.69 -14.57
C GLU A 40 6.37 -39.25 -15.09
N THR A 41 7.05 -38.40 -14.32
CA THR A 41 7.41 -37.06 -14.76
C THR A 41 8.89 -37.03 -15.09
N LYS A 42 9.25 -36.43 -16.23
CA LYS A 42 10.66 -36.35 -16.62
C LYS A 42 11.39 -35.36 -15.70
N VAL A 43 12.65 -35.63 -15.37
CA VAL A 43 13.52 -34.74 -14.57
C VAL A 43 13.41 -33.26 -14.95
N PRO A 44 13.35 -32.88 -16.25
CA PRO A 44 13.32 -31.47 -16.63
C PRO A 44 12.06 -30.75 -16.14
N ALA A 45 10.92 -31.45 -16.08
CA ALA A 45 9.67 -30.89 -15.59
C ALA A 45 9.78 -30.51 -14.10
N LEU A 46 10.41 -31.36 -13.29
CA LEU A 46 10.64 -31.08 -11.87
C LEU A 46 11.57 -29.89 -11.66
N VAL A 47 12.61 -29.74 -12.48
CA VAL A 47 13.51 -28.59 -12.41
C VAL A 47 12.79 -27.29 -12.78
N ILE A 48 11.96 -27.31 -13.81
CA ILE A 48 11.12 -26.16 -14.17
C ILE A 48 10.18 -25.81 -13.03
N VAL A 49 9.49 -26.79 -12.44
CA VAL A 49 8.55 -26.57 -11.35
C VAL A 49 9.25 -26.00 -10.11
N ALA A 50 10.39 -26.57 -9.71
CA ALA A 50 11.18 -26.08 -8.58
C ALA A 50 11.70 -24.65 -8.84
N PHE A 51 12.18 -24.38 -10.07
CA PHE A 51 12.61 -23.06 -10.48
C PHE A 51 11.47 -22.04 -10.45
N LEU A 52 10.30 -22.40 -10.96
CA LEU A 52 9.10 -21.56 -10.90
C LEU A 52 8.65 -21.32 -9.46
N LEU A 53 8.68 -22.35 -8.60
CA LEU A 53 8.33 -22.21 -7.19
C LEU A 53 9.26 -21.24 -6.46
N GLY A 54 10.55 -21.21 -6.80
CA GLY A 54 11.49 -20.22 -6.25
C GLY A 54 11.36 -18.83 -6.89
N LEU A 55 11.12 -18.76 -8.21
CA LEU A 55 11.16 -17.51 -8.97
C LEU A 55 9.84 -16.73 -8.92
N ILE A 56 8.70 -17.42 -9.03
CA ILE A 56 7.36 -16.80 -9.08
C ILE A 56 7.10 -15.90 -7.85
N PRO A 57 7.26 -16.36 -6.60
CA PRO A 57 6.95 -15.52 -5.44
C PRO A 57 7.85 -14.27 -5.37
N MET A 58 9.15 -14.44 -5.64
CA MET A 58 10.10 -13.31 -5.68
C MET A 58 9.77 -12.32 -6.81
N TRP A 59 9.47 -12.83 -8.01
CA TRP A 59 9.13 -12.02 -9.16
C TRP A 59 7.81 -11.27 -8.98
N LEU A 60 6.80 -11.94 -8.43
CA LEU A 60 5.49 -11.36 -8.17
C LEU A 60 5.57 -10.24 -7.13
N TYR A 61 6.38 -10.42 -6.08
CA TYR A 61 6.66 -9.36 -5.11
C TYR A 61 7.27 -8.12 -5.78
N HIS A 62 8.32 -8.31 -6.58
CA HIS A 62 9.00 -7.22 -7.28
C HIS A 62 8.07 -6.52 -8.29
N ARG A 63 7.22 -7.26 -9.00
CA ARG A 63 6.25 -6.70 -9.94
C ARG A 63 5.12 -5.97 -9.21
N GLY A 64 4.64 -6.52 -8.11
CA GLY A 64 3.60 -5.96 -7.26
C GLY A 64 4.03 -4.63 -6.64
N ALA A 65 5.26 -4.53 -6.13
CA ALA A 65 5.80 -3.29 -5.59
C ALA A 65 5.78 -2.16 -6.65
N LYS A 66 6.28 -2.43 -7.87
CA LYS A 66 6.24 -1.45 -8.96
C LYS A 66 4.82 -1.03 -9.34
N TRP A 67 3.88 -1.97 -9.33
CA TRP A 67 2.47 -1.68 -9.63
C TRP A 67 1.82 -0.80 -8.55
N GLN A 68 2.07 -1.09 -7.27
CA GLN A 68 1.62 -0.28 -6.14
C GLN A 68 2.16 1.16 -6.22
N LEU A 69 3.47 1.31 -6.49
CA LEU A 69 4.13 2.61 -6.62
C LEU A 69 3.52 3.44 -7.76
N ASN A 70 3.36 2.86 -8.96
CA ASN A 70 2.74 3.57 -10.08
C ASN A 70 1.30 3.99 -9.79
N ARG A 71 0.51 3.14 -9.13
CA ARG A 71 -0.87 3.45 -8.78
C ARG A 71 -0.97 4.58 -7.76
N ARG A 72 -0.05 4.61 -6.78
CA ARG A 72 0.07 5.72 -5.82
C ARG A 72 0.43 7.03 -6.50
N ILE A 73 1.44 7.02 -7.38
CA ILE A 73 1.85 8.21 -8.14
C ILE A 73 0.67 8.76 -8.95
N SER A 74 -0.04 7.89 -9.68
CA SER A 74 -1.20 8.29 -10.47
C SER A 74 -2.33 8.89 -9.61
N SER A 75 -2.56 8.35 -8.40
CA SER A 75 -3.53 8.92 -7.45
C SER A 75 -3.10 10.28 -6.89
N LEU A 76 -1.80 10.50 -6.67
CA LEU A 76 -1.29 11.79 -6.22
C LEU A 76 -1.38 12.83 -7.34
N GLU A 77 -1.06 12.44 -8.57
CA GLU A 77 -1.21 13.31 -9.74
C GLU A 77 -2.67 13.73 -9.94
N SER A 78 -3.63 12.82 -9.80
CA SER A 78 -5.05 13.16 -9.93
C SER A 78 -5.53 14.05 -8.78
N ALA A 79 -5.09 13.82 -7.55
CA ALA A 79 -5.40 14.66 -6.39
C ALA A 79 -4.80 16.07 -6.50
N VAL A 80 -3.59 16.21 -7.02
CA VAL A 80 -2.97 17.50 -7.28
C VAL A 80 -3.72 18.24 -8.39
N LYS A 81 -4.08 17.55 -9.48
CA LYS A 81 -4.87 18.13 -10.58
C LYS A 81 -6.25 18.60 -10.10
N SER A 82 -6.95 17.78 -9.31
CA SER A 82 -8.26 18.17 -8.76
C SER A 82 -8.14 19.33 -7.75
N SER A 83 -7.13 19.33 -6.88
CA SER A 83 -6.85 20.45 -5.97
C SER A 83 -6.51 21.75 -6.71
N ALA A 84 -5.75 21.66 -7.81
CA ALA A 84 -5.48 22.81 -8.67
C ALA A 84 -6.77 23.34 -9.33
N LEU A 85 -7.64 22.45 -9.83
CA LEU A 85 -8.94 22.81 -10.41
C LEU A 85 -9.90 23.42 -9.36
N SER A 86 -9.97 22.86 -8.15
CA SER A 86 -10.79 23.42 -7.06
C SER A 86 -10.30 24.79 -6.59
N ARG A 87 -8.99 25.08 -6.66
CA ARG A 87 -8.45 26.43 -6.40
C ARG A 87 -8.78 27.45 -7.49
N HIS A 88 -9.11 27.00 -8.70
CA HIS A 88 -9.53 27.87 -9.80
C HIS A 88 -11.07 27.91 -9.98
N ALA A 89 -11.82 27.23 -9.12
CA ALA A 89 -13.27 27.37 -9.11
C ALA A 89 -13.62 28.81 -8.67
N PRO A 90 -14.41 29.57 -9.46
CA PRO A 90 -14.78 30.91 -9.09
C PRO A 90 -15.57 30.87 -7.78
N THR A 91 -15.15 31.70 -6.82
CA THR A 91 -15.87 31.95 -5.57
C THR A 91 -17.34 32.23 -5.88
N PRO A 92 -18.31 31.48 -5.33
CA PRO A 92 -19.69 31.90 -5.41
C PRO A 92 -19.79 33.23 -4.64
N THR A 93 -20.14 34.30 -5.36
CA THR A 93 -20.47 35.60 -4.82
C THR A 93 -21.45 35.42 -3.66
N ALA A 94 -21.02 35.76 -2.45
CA ALA A 94 -21.91 35.91 -1.32
C ALA A 94 -22.89 37.05 -1.65
N THR A 95 -24.11 36.70 -2.05
CA THR A 95 -25.21 37.66 -2.15
C THR A 95 -25.43 38.24 -0.75
N ALA A 96 -25.11 39.52 -0.61
CA ALA A 96 -25.40 40.31 0.57
C ALA A 96 -26.92 40.27 0.85
N ALA A 97 -27.30 39.69 1.97
CA ALA A 97 -28.64 39.84 2.52
C ALA A 97 -28.76 41.24 3.12
N THR A 98 -29.61 42.05 2.48
CA THR A 98 -30.00 43.42 2.85
C THR A 98 -30.51 43.52 4.29
N ALA A 99 -30.06 44.54 5.03
CA ALA A 99 -30.59 45.00 6.31
C ALA A 99 -32.06 45.48 6.16
N ALA A 100 -33.03 45.12 7.01
CA ALA A 100 -33.44 45.73 8.31
C ALA A 100 -34.98 45.45 8.45
N PRO A 101 -35.69 45.61 9.61
CA PRO A 101 -35.36 46.41 10.79
C PRO A 101 -35.54 45.73 12.17
N ALA A 102 -34.96 46.39 13.18
CA ALA A 102 -35.01 46.05 14.60
C ALA A 102 -36.39 46.30 15.24
N PRO A 103 -36.70 45.59 16.34
CA PRO A 103 -37.48 46.14 17.44
C PRO A 103 -36.63 46.34 18.72
N THR A 104 -36.75 47.55 19.27
CA THR A 104 -36.21 48.07 20.54
C THR A 104 -37.12 47.65 21.73
N PRO A 105 -36.86 48.01 23.02
CA PRO A 105 -36.16 47.22 24.04
C PRO A 105 -37.00 46.85 25.32
N THR A 106 -36.40 46.02 26.21
CA THR A 106 -36.57 45.98 27.71
C THR A 106 -37.87 45.34 28.28
N PRO A 107 -37.91 44.67 29.49
CA PRO A 107 -36.94 44.65 30.62
C PRO A 107 -36.47 43.28 31.15
N ALA A 108 -35.31 43.30 31.82
CA ALA A 108 -34.83 42.30 32.78
C ALA A 108 -35.67 42.31 34.08
N PRO A 109 -35.63 41.23 34.88
CA PRO A 109 -34.86 41.36 36.12
C PRO A 109 -34.15 40.08 36.61
N ALA A 110 -32.96 40.31 37.20
CA ALA A 110 -32.33 39.61 38.35
C ALA A 110 -32.05 38.09 38.24
N ALA A 111 -30.89 37.54 38.59
CA ALA A 111 -29.85 37.92 39.55
C ALA A 111 -28.48 37.42 39.00
N THR A 112 -27.38 38.19 39.07
CA THR A 112 -26.42 38.29 40.20
C THR A 112 -26.03 36.88 40.70
N HIS A 113 -24.81 36.38 40.55
CA HIS A 113 -23.55 36.76 41.22
C HIS A 113 -22.38 36.19 40.37
N ALA A 114 -21.40 36.98 39.91
CA ALA A 114 -20.28 37.59 40.63
C ALA A 114 -19.15 36.61 41.02
N THR A 115 -17.99 36.89 40.42
CA THR A 115 -16.60 36.78 40.94
C THR A 115 -15.95 35.40 41.18
N ASP A 116 -15.06 35.03 40.25
CA ASP A 116 -13.57 34.93 40.40
C ASP A 116 -12.95 34.05 41.51
N PRO A 117 -11.62 33.91 41.58
CA PRO A 117 -10.73 32.90 40.98
C PRO A 117 -10.27 31.83 42.00
N ALA A 118 -9.79 30.67 41.55
CA ALA A 118 -8.66 29.91 42.14
C ALA A 118 -8.67 28.42 41.73
N ASP A 119 -7.45 27.90 41.57
CA ASP A 119 -7.03 26.52 41.81
C ASP A 119 -7.79 25.36 41.16
N THR A 120 -7.08 24.61 40.32
CA THR A 120 -6.49 23.33 40.79
C THR A 120 -5.52 22.81 39.74
N LYS A 121 -4.25 22.87 40.12
CA LYS A 121 -3.16 22.06 39.60
C LYS A 121 -3.30 20.66 40.21
N ALA A 122 -3.52 19.65 39.38
CA ALA A 122 -3.34 18.23 39.71
C ALA A 122 -3.02 17.51 38.38
N GLY A 123 -1.89 16.86 38.14
CA GLY A 123 -0.86 16.36 39.04
C GLY A 123 -1.12 14.92 39.43
N ASP A 124 -1.00 13.98 38.49
CA ASP A 124 -0.78 12.54 38.72
C ASP A 124 -0.13 11.98 37.44
N THR A 125 1.19 11.73 37.41
CA THR A 125 1.90 10.53 37.91
C THR A 125 1.30 9.27 37.28
N LEU A 126 1.97 8.58 36.36
CA LEU A 126 2.92 7.51 36.68
C LEU A 126 3.90 7.22 35.53
N THR A 127 5.15 7.05 35.93
CA THR A 127 6.35 6.63 35.21
C THR A 127 6.24 5.28 34.49
N PRO A 128 6.97 5.06 33.37
CA PRO A 128 7.14 3.72 32.80
C PRO A 128 8.04 2.89 33.72
N SER A 129 7.46 1.88 34.39
CA SER A 129 8.23 0.91 35.16
C SER A 129 8.93 -0.06 34.20
N LYS A 130 10.24 -0.14 34.40
CA LYS A 130 11.21 -1.04 33.78
C LYS A 130 11.16 -2.36 34.54
N ASP A 131 10.88 -3.46 33.86
CA ASP A 131 11.16 -4.81 34.38
C ASP A 131 11.77 -5.70 33.30
N ASN A 132 13.10 -5.70 33.28
CA ASN A 132 13.99 -6.81 32.93
C ASN A 132 14.96 -6.90 34.10
N PRO A 133 15.00 -8.02 34.84
CA PRO A 133 16.08 -9.02 34.67
C PRO A 133 15.58 -10.46 34.96
N ALA A 134 16.27 -11.56 34.62
CA ALA A 134 17.70 -11.84 34.47
C ALA A 134 17.92 -12.99 33.47
#